data_AF-A0A2D4PJ68-F1
#
_entry.id   AF-A0A2D4PJ68-F1
#
_cell.length_a   1.000
_cell.length_b   1.000
_cell.length_c   1.000
_cell.angle_alpha   90.00
_cell.angle_beta   90.00
_cell.angle_gamma   90.00
#
_symmetry.space_group_name_H-M   'P 1'
#
loop_
_entity.id
_entity.type
_entity.pdbx_description
1 polymer ?
#
loop_
_entity_poly.entity_id
_entity_poly.type
_entity_poly.pdbx_seq_one_letter_code
_entity_poly.pdbx_strand_id
1 'polypeptide(L)'
;NFIHPDQNGFLPKRQIKDNISIILDTLEYYEAHPEKQMALIFLDAQKAFDNVNWRFMLLQLTQMGFGEKFTQVIETIYHNQSAKVMINGELTESIDIKKGTRQGCPLS
;
A
#
# COMPACT_ATOMS: atom_id res chain seq x y z
N ASN A 1 -18.12 1.08 -2.87
CA ASN A 1 -17.07 2.13 -2.72
C ASN A 1 -16.11 1.68 -1.64
N PHE A 2 -14.95 1.13 -2.03
CA PHE A 2 -13.98 0.57 -1.08
C PHE A 2 -12.83 1.53 -0.71
N ILE A 3 -12.62 2.58 -1.52
CA ILE A 3 -11.51 3.51 -1.36
C ILE A 3 -12.07 4.87 -0.95
N HIS A 4 -11.58 5.41 0.17
CA HIS A 4 -11.95 6.73 0.67
C HIS A 4 -11.62 7.83 -0.35
N PRO A 5 -12.41 8.93 -0.43
CA PRO A 5 -12.10 10.07 -1.29
C PRO A 5 -10.69 10.65 -1.08
N ASP A 6 -10.23 10.69 0.17
CA ASP A 6 -8.94 11.31 0.54
C ASP A 6 -7.71 10.45 0.21
N GLN A 7 -7.90 9.20 -0.25
CA GLN A 7 -6.78 8.37 -0.68
C GLN A 7 -6.29 8.82 -2.06
N ASN A 8 -5.18 9.55 -2.15
CA ASN A 8 -4.69 10.05 -3.44
C ASN A 8 -3.57 9.20 -4.07
N GLY A 9 -3.01 8.24 -3.34
CA GLY A 9 -1.93 7.38 -3.84
C GLY A 9 -2.41 6.36 -4.87
N PHE A 10 -1.62 6.16 -5.94
CA PHE A 10 -1.76 5.10 -6.96
C PHE A 10 -3.14 5.00 -7.65
N LEU A 11 -3.92 6.08 -7.66
CA LEU A 11 -5.27 6.09 -8.24
C LEU A 11 -5.35 7.00 -9.47
N PRO A 12 -6.07 6.57 -10.52
CA PRO A 12 -6.25 7.39 -11.70
C PRO A 12 -7.03 8.66 -11.34
N LYS A 13 -6.63 9.78 -11.96
CA LYS A 13 -7.27 11.10 -11.78
C LYS A 13 -7.17 11.70 -10.37
N ARG A 14 -6.37 11.12 -9.48
CA ARG A 14 -6.02 11.71 -8.16
C ARG A 14 -4.57 12.16 -8.20
N GLN A 15 -4.27 13.34 -7.65
CA GLN A 15 -2.95 13.95 -7.77
C GLN A 15 -2.39 14.31 -6.39
N ILE A 16 -1.07 14.29 -6.26
CA ILE A 16 -0.40 14.67 -5.01
C ILE A 16 -0.69 16.11 -4.59
N LYS A 17 -0.98 16.99 -5.55
CA LYS A 17 -1.37 18.37 -5.29
C LYS A 17 -2.65 18.47 -4.46
N ASP A 18 -3.56 17.50 -4.57
CA ASP A 18 -4.83 17.49 -3.84
C ASP A 18 -4.54 17.33 -2.33
N ASN A 19 -3.58 16.47 -1.97
CA ASN A 19 -3.09 16.35 -0.58
C ASN A 19 -2.45 17.65 -0.08
N ILE A 20 -1.65 18.30 -0.93
CA ILE A 20 -0.96 19.55 -0.56
C ILE A 20 -2.00 20.66 -0.31
N SER A 21 -3.00 20.80 -1.18
CA SER A 21 -4.09 21.76 -1.00
C SER A 21 -4.83 21.53 0.31
N ILE A 22 -5.21 20.29 0.64
CA ILE A 22 -5.88 19.98 1.92
C ILE A 22 -5.05 20.42 3.13
N ILE A 23 -3.73 20.17 3.10
CA ILE A 23 -2.84 20.58 4.20
C ILE A 23 -2.76 22.10 4.29
N LEU A 24 -2.59 22.81 3.16
CA LEU A 24 -2.52 24.28 3.14
C LEU A 24 -3.81 24.91 3.64
N ASP A 25 -4.97 24.45 3.15
CA ASP A 25 -6.28 24.94 3.57
C ASP A 25 -6.51 24.70 5.08
N THR A 26 -6.04 23.54 5.58
CA THR A 26 -6.10 23.24 7.02
C THR A 26 -5.22 24.20 7.82
N LEU A 27 -3.99 24.46 7.38
CA LEU A 27 -3.09 25.40 8.05
C LEU A 27 -3.67 26.82 8.09
N GLU A 28 -4.16 27.31 6.95
CA GLU A 28 -4.77 28.64 6.85
C GLU A 28 -6.00 28.77 7.76
N TYR A 29 -6.84 27.72 7.81
CA TYR A 29 -7.99 27.70 8.71
C TYR A 29 -7.59 27.85 10.18
N TYR A 30 -6.59 27.11 10.64
CA TYR A 30 -6.15 27.18 12.05
C TYR A 30 -5.34 28.43 12.37
N GLU A 31 -4.65 29.03 11.40
CA GLU A 31 -4.03 30.35 11.56
C GLU A 31 -5.08 31.45 11.81
N ALA A 32 -6.23 31.36 11.13
CA ALA A 32 -7.36 32.28 11.34
C ALA A 32 -8.16 32.02 12.64
N HIS A 33 -7.95 30.88 13.32
CA HIS A 33 -8.70 30.46 14.52
C HIS A 33 -7.76 30.09 15.68
N PRO A 34 -7.05 31.06 16.28
CA PRO A 34 -6.03 30.82 17.30
C PRO A 34 -6.57 30.22 18.60
N GLU A 35 -7.89 30.25 18.81
CA GLU A 35 -8.56 29.58 19.93
C GLU A 35 -8.60 28.06 19.79
N LYS A 36 -8.36 27.53 18.58
CA LYS A 36 -8.38 26.10 18.29
C LYS A 36 -6.97 25.54 18.24
N GLN A 37 -6.82 24.31 18.73
CA GLN A 37 -5.56 23.58 18.68
C GLN A 37 -5.57 22.56 17.53
N MET A 38 -4.41 22.36 16.91
CA MET A 38 -4.21 21.39 15.83
C MET A 38 -2.87 20.68 16.03
N ALA A 39 -2.83 19.40 15.66
CA ALA A 39 -1.60 18.66 15.46
C ALA A 39 -1.61 18.01 14.07
N LEU A 40 -0.49 18.13 13.35
CA LEU A 40 -0.26 17.38 12.12
C LEU A 40 0.61 16.16 12.44
N ILE A 41 0.12 14.97 12.05
CA ILE A 41 0.81 13.71 12.29
C ILE A 41 1.21 13.13 10.92
N PHE A 42 2.52 12.99 10.73
CA PHE A 42 3.08 12.37 9.53
C PHE A 42 3.43 10.92 9.87
N LEU A 43 2.75 9.98 9.22
CA LEU A 43 2.97 8.55 9.39
C LEU A 43 3.59 7.99 8.10
N ASP A 44 4.62 7.16 8.26
CA ASP A 44 5.21 6.40 7.17
C ASP A 44 5.31 4.92 7.55
N ALA A 45 5.12 4.04 6.57
CA ALA A 45 5.20 2.60 6.76
C ALA A 45 6.55 2.09 6.26
N GLN A 46 7.41 1.67 7.19
CA GLN A 46 8.73 1.15 6.85
C GLN A 46 8.63 -0.05 5.90
N LYS A 47 9.25 0.07 4.72
CA LYS A 47 9.28 -0.97 3.68
C LYS A 47 7.88 -1.52 3.39
N ALA A 48 6.91 -0.62 3.15
CA ALA A 48 5.49 -0.95 3.02
C ALA A 48 5.22 -2.16 2.09
N PHE A 49 5.83 -2.17 0.90
CA PHE A 49 5.67 -3.25 -0.06
C PHE A 49 6.29 -4.57 0.42
N ASP A 50 7.44 -4.56 1.09
CA ASP A 50 8.11 -5.78 1.56
C ASP A 50 7.39 -6.40 2.78
N ASN A 51 6.55 -5.63 3.46
CA ASN A 51 5.90 -6.01 4.72
C ASN A 51 4.43 -6.41 4.58
N VAL A 52 3.87 -6.46 3.37
CA VAL A 52 2.47 -6.88 3.15
C VAL A 52 2.25 -8.32 3.62
N ASN A 53 1.38 -8.52 4.60
CA ASN A 53 1.02 -9.85 5.09
C ASN A 53 -0.03 -10.51 4.18
N TRP A 54 0.32 -11.62 3.55
CA TRP A 54 -0.56 -12.29 2.58
C TRP A 54 -1.84 -12.85 3.18
N ARG A 55 -1.78 -13.40 4.40
CA ARG A 55 -2.96 -13.89 5.10
C ARG A 55 -3.95 -12.75 5.36
N PHE A 56 -3.45 -11.61 5.85
CA PHE A 56 -4.27 -10.42 6.07
C PHE A 56 -4.87 -9.90 4.75
N MET A 57 -4.07 -9.82 3.69
CA MET A 57 -4.53 -9.38 2.36
C MET A 57 -5.67 -10.28 1.82
N LEU A 58 -5.52 -11.61 1.87
CA LEU A 58 -6.55 -12.54 1.40
C LEU A 58 -7.83 -12.49 2.24
N LEU A 59 -7.70 -12.36 3.57
CA LEU A 59 -8.84 -12.15 4.46
C LEU A 59 -9.59 -10.86 4.12
N GLN A 60 -8.86 -9.78 3.86
CA GLN A 60 -9.45 -8.49 3.51
C GLN A 60 -10.20 -8.56 2.17
N LEU A 61 -9.61 -9.17 1.14
CA LEU A 61 -10.28 -9.37 -0.15
C LEU A 61 -11.57 -10.20 -0.03
N THR A 62 -11.54 -11.22 0.83
CA THR A 62 -12.72 -12.06 1.11
C THR A 62 -13.82 -11.26 1.81
N GLN A 63 -13.47 -10.48 2.85
CA GLN A 63 -14.43 -9.64 3.58
C GLN A 63 -15.02 -8.52 2.72
N MET A 64 -14.24 -8.00 1.77
CA MET A 64 -14.71 -7.00 0.81
C MET A 64 -15.62 -7.59 -0.29
N GLY A 65 -15.75 -8.92 -0.38
CA GLY A 65 -16.67 -9.56 -1.31
C GLY A 65 -16.22 -9.55 -2.77
N PHE A 66 -14.90 -9.59 -3.04
CA PHE A 66 -14.36 -9.67 -4.42
C PHE A 66 -14.68 -11.00 -5.14
N GLY A 67 -15.28 -11.95 -4.45
CA GLY A 67 -15.66 -13.24 -4.98
C GLY A 67 -14.51 -14.25 -4.97
N GLU A 68 -14.86 -15.52 -4.85
CA GLU A 68 -13.90 -16.61 -4.63
C GLU A 68 -12.87 -16.72 -5.77
N LYS A 69 -13.32 -16.62 -7.02
CA LYS A 69 -12.43 -16.72 -8.20
C LYS A 69 -11.33 -15.66 -8.19
N PHE A 70 -11.66 -14.42 -7.83
CA PHE A 70 -10.67 -13.34 -7.79
C PHE A 70 -9.67 -13.57 -6.65
N THR A 71 -10.17 -13.92 -5.46
CA THR A 71 -9.31 -14.21 -4.30
C THR A 71 -8.36 -15.39 -4.58
N GLN A 72 -8.84 -16.44 -5.25
CA GLN A 72 -7.99 -17.59 -5.65
C GLN A 72 -6.90 -17.21 -6.65
N VAL A 73 -7.17 -16.29 -7.59
CA VAL A 73 -6.13 -15.77 -8.50
C VAL A 73 -5.05 -15.04 -7.71
N ILE A 74 -5.43 -14.16 -6.78
CA ILE A 74 -4.46 -13.48 -5.91
C ILE A 74 -3.70 -14.48 -5.05
N GLU A 75 -4.37 -15.43 -4.41
CA GLU A 75 -3.72 -16.49 -3.63
C GLU A 75 -2.69 -17.26 -4.44
N THR A 76 -3.04 -17.65 -5.67
CA THR A 76 -2.13 -18.36 -6.59
C THR A 76 -0.88 -17.53 -6.92
N ILE A 77 -1.02 -16.22 -7.09
CA ILE A 77 0.10 -15.29 -7.38
C ILE A 77 1.11 -15.24 -6.23
N TYR A 78 0.65 -15.40 -4.99
CA TYR A 78 1.48 -15.28 -3.77
C TYR A 78 1.78 -16.64 -3.10
N HIS A 79 1.20 -17.73 -3.56
CA HIS A 79 1.46 -19.07 -3.04
C HIS A 79 2.88 -19.55 -3.41
N ASN A 80 3.57 -20.17 -2.44
CA ASN A 80 4.91 -20.77 -2.58
C ASN A 80 5.93 -19.94 -3.36
N GLN A 81 5.98 -18.63 -3.12
CA GLN A 81 6.95 -17.76 -3.77
C GLN A 81 8.37 -18.02 -3.24
N SER A 82 9.34 -18.04 -4.15
CA SER A 82 10.76 -18.13 -3.82
C SER A 82 11.60 -17.23 -4.73
N ALA A 83 12.73 -16.74 -4.25
CA ALA A 83 13.68 -15.96 -5.03
C ALA A 83 15.12 -16.45 -4.84
N LYS A 84 15.96 -16.17 -5.82
CA LYS A 84 17.42 -16.30 -5.73
C LYS A 84 18.04 -14.93 -5.96
N VAL A 85 19.13 -14.64 -5.26
CA VAL A 85 19.89 -13.41 -5.46
C VAL A 85 21.01 -13.72 -6.46
N MET A 86 21.23 -12.82 -7.42
CA MET A 86 22.37 -12.91 -8.32
C MET A 86 23.51 -12.03 -7.79
N ILE A 87 24.68 -12.62 -7.55
CA ILE A 87 25.87 -11.94 -7.06
C ILE A 87 27.04 -12.31 -7.97
N ASN A 88 27.62 -11.31 -8.65
CA ASN A 88 28.75 -11.50 -9.58
C ASN A 88 28.50 -12.56 -10.67
N GLY A 89 27.25 -12.72 -11.12
CA GLY A 89 26.86 -13.70 -12.14
C GLY A 89 26.51 -15.09 -11.59
N GLU A 90 26.68 -15.33 -10.30
CA GLU A 90 26.27 -16.58 -9.64
C GLU A 90 24.95 -16.40 -8.89
N LEU A 91 24.11 -17.43 -8.90
CA LEU A 91 22.84 -17.44 -8.16
C LEU A 91 23.04 -18.06 -6.78
N THR A 92 22.43 -17.45 -5.76
CA THR A 92 22.35 -18.05 -4.43
C THR A 92 21.43 -19.26 -4.40
N GLU A 93 21.42 -19.93 -3.25
CA GLU A 93 20.32 -20.83 -2.89
C GLU A 93 18.96 -20.13 -2.92
N SER A 94 17.92 -20.94 -3.10
CA SER A 94 16.54 -20.45 -3.12
C SER A 94 16.11 -19.98 -1.73
N ILE A 95 15.50 -18.81 -1.67
CA ILE A 95 14.97 -18.20 -0.47
C ILE A 95 13.45 -18.18 -0.59
N ASP A 96 12.77 -18.76 0.38
CA ASP A 96 11.32 -18.67 0.47
C ASP A 96 10.88 -17.24 0.81
N ILE A 97 9.97 -16.70 0.02
CA ILE A 97 9.29 -15.45 0.32
C ILE A 97 8.00 -15.78 1.09
N LYS A 98 7.77 -15.10 2.22
CA LYS A 98 6.60 -15.34 3.08
C LYS A 98 5.69 -14.11 3.25
N LYS A 99 6.12 -12.95 2.74
CA LYS A 99 5.40 -11.68 2.81
C LYS A 99 5.91 -10.72 1.74
N GLY A 100 5.17 -9.63 1.55
CA GLY A 100 5.50 -8.54 0.67
C GLY A 100 4.97 -8.71 -0.75
N THR A 101 5.12 -7.66 -1.55
CA THR A 101 4.72 -7.66 -2.96
C THR A 101 5.93 -7.45 -3.86
N ARG A 102 5.79 -7.85 -5.13
CA ARG A 102 6.86 -7.66 -6.12
C ARG A 102 6.87 -6.20 -6.54
N GLN A 103 7.91 -5.46 -6.16
CA GLN A 103 8.08 -4.07 -6.62
C GLN A 103 8.28 -4.05 -8.14
N GLY A 104 7.58 -3.15 -8.83
CA GLY A 104 7.56 -3.08 -10.29
C GLY A 104 6.59 -4.05 -10.98
N CYS A 105 5.85 -4.87 -10.23
CA CYS A 105 4.71 -5.61 -10.77
C CYS A 105 3.51 -4.66 -10.94
N PRO A 106 2.81 -4.63 -12.09
CA PRO A 106 1.65 -3.75 -12.29
C PRO A 106 0.47 -3.97 -11.34
N LEU A 107 0.42 -5.14 -10.69
CA LEU A 107 -0.63 -5.49 -9.73
C LEU A 107 -0.31 -5.02 -8.31
N SER A 108 0.98 -4.89 -7.98
CA SER A 108 1.47 -4.43 -6.67
C SER A 108 1.30 -2.92 -6.52
#